data_AF-A0A9X7XZJ2-F1
#
_entry.id   AF-A0A9X7XZJ2-F1
#
_cell.length_a   1.000
_cell.length_b   1.000
_cell.length_c   1.000
_cell.angle_alpha   90.00
_cell.angle_beta   90.00
_cell.angle_gamma   90.00
#
_symmetry.space_group_name_H-M   'P 1'
#
loop_
_entity.id
_entity.type
_entity.pdbx_description
1 polymer ?
#
loop_
_entity_poly.entity_id
_entity_poly.type
_entity_poly.pdbx_seq_one_letter_code
_entity_poly.pdbx_strand_id
1 'polypeptide(L)'
;MQKTYTNVYVNLYQLGLSLEQWLISKGYKTQILPVGQYVVVQAKKEGILRTIFGANRAFTIRLSGGQGVLNVDVGMSDWLKAADVTEDVIAAMVFTPLAFIEGIEEVYNLKIEEDIIKEIERLISLTNQQQLFQPQPFYQPMLYQQKICRVCGFNNPINARFCMNCGSPL
;
A
#
# COMPACT_ATOMS: atom_id res chain seq x y z
N MET A 1 -3.61 -6.75 15.85
CA MET A 1 -2.23 -7.23 16.05
C MET A 1 -1.20 -6.14 15.76
N GLN A 2 -0.13 -6.04 16.53
CA GLN A 2 1.00 -5.13 16.27
C GLN A 2 2.26 -5.95 16.01
N LYS A 3 3.07 -5.55 15.01
CA LYS A 3 4.34 -6.22 14.69
C LYS A 3 5.39 -5.20 14.23
N THR A 4 6.61 -5.37 14.75
CA THR A 4 7.76 -4.54 14.39
C THR A 4 8.79 -5.40 13.67
N TYR A 5 9.26 -4.91 12.53
CA TYR A 5 10.35 -5.51 11.77
C TYR A 5 11.57 -4.60 11.86
N THR A 6 12.72 -5.18 12.19
CA THR A 6 14.01 -4.49 12.26
C THR A 6 14.88 -4.83 11.06
N ASN A 7 15.84 -3.97 10.75
CA ASN A 7 16.72 -4.08 9.58
C ASN A 7 15.94 -4.16 8.24
N VAL A 8 14.80 -3.46 8.16
CA VAL A 8 13.96 -3.39 6.97
C VAL A 8 14.01 -1.97 6.40
N TYR A 9 14.24 -1.87 5.09
CA TYR A 9 14.29 -0.61 4.35
C TYR A 9 13.25 -0.64 3.23
N VAL A 10 12.09 -0.06 3.50
CA VAL A 10 10.93 -0.04 2.58
C VAL A 10 10.44 1.38 2.40
N ASN A 11 9.91 1.67 1.20
CA ASN A 11 9.09 2.86 0.99
C ASN A 11 7.65 2.53 1.45
N LEU A 12 7.16 3.23 2.48
CA LEU A 12 5.85 2.94 3.08
C LEU A 12 4.70 3.06 2.08
N TYR A 13 4.73 4.06 1.20
CA TYR A 13 3.66 4.28 0.22
C TYR A 13 3.64 3.16 -0.83
N GLN A 14 4.80 2.75 -1.33
CA GLN A 14 4.90 1.63 -2.28
C GLN A 14 4.51 0.28 -1.64
N LEU A 15 4.90 0.06 -0.37
CA LEU A 15 4.45 -1.10 0.39
C LEU A 15 2.92 -1.10 0.55
N GLY A 16 2.35 0.06 0.91
CA GLY A 16 0.89 0.23 1.02
C GLY A 16 0.16 -0.02 -0.30
N LEU A 17 0.65 0.51 -1.42
CA LEU A 17 0.08 0.25 -2.76
C LEU A 17 0.12 -1.23 -3.12
N SER A 18 1.24 -1.91 -2.86
CA SER A 18 1.39 -3.33 -3.16
C SER A 18 0.43 -4.19 -2.32
N LEU A 19 0.30 -3.85 -1.04
CA LEU A 19 -0.64 -4.49 -0.13
C LEU A 19 -2.10 -4.24 -0.55
N GLU A 20 -2.41 -3.01 -0.99
CA GLU A 20 -3.73 -2.66 -1.50
C GLU A 20 -4.10 -3.53 -2.72
N GLN A 21 -3.20 -3.66 -3.70
CA GLN A 21 -3.45 -4.49 -4.88
C GLN A 21 -3.71 -5.96 -4.51
N TRP A 22 -2.97 -6.49 -3.52
CA TRP A 22 -3.24 -7.82 -3.00
C TRP A 22 -4.63 -7.92 -2.36
N LEU A 23 -5.04 -6.95 -1.54
CA LEU A 23 -6.39 -6.90 -0.95
C LEU A 23 -7.48 -6.80 -2.03
N ILE A 24 -7.30 -5.98 -3.05
CA ILE A 24 -8.23 -5.91 -4.21
C ILE A 24 -8.36 -7.28 -4.87
N SER A 25 -7.24 -8.00 -5.07
CA SER A 25 -7.26 -9.35 -5.67
C SER A 25 -8.01 -10.37 -4.82
N LYS A 26 -8.14 -10.13 -3.51
CA LYS A 26 -8.94 -10.94 -2.58
C LYS A 26 -10.42 -10.52 -2.53
N GLY A 27 -10.82 -9.54 -3.35
CA GLY A 27 -12.21 -9.08 -3.48
C GLY A 27 -12.61 -7.99 -2.48
N TYR A 28 -11.65 -7.30 -1.87
CA TYR A 28 -11.95 -6.18 -0.97
C TYR A 28 -12.08 -4.87 -1.74
N LYS A 29 -12.96 -4.00 -1.25
CA LYS A 29 -12.91 -2.57 -1.57
C LYS A 29 -11.89 -1.90 -0.66
N THR A 30 -10.94 -1.19 -1.26
CA THR A 30 -9.80 -0.67 -0.52
C THR A 30 -9.67 0.84 -0.63
N GLN A 31 -8.87 1.41 0.27
CA GLN A 31 -8.32 2.76 0.13
C GLN A 31 -6.95 2.83 0.79
N ILE A 32 -6.11 3.75 0.30
CA ILE A 32 -4.83 4.11 0.89
C ILE A 32 -4.84 5.58 1.32
N LEU A 33 -4.36 5.84 2.53
CA LEU A 33 -4.34 7.14 3.18
C LEU A 33 -2.92 7.44 3.67
N PRO A 34 -2.09 8.16 2.88
CA PRO A 34 -0.82 8.68 3.36
C PRO A 34 -1.07 9.93 4.23
N VAL A 35 -0.64 9.89 5.49
CA VAL A 35 -0.91 10.93 6.50
C VAL A 35 0.29 11.11 7.41
N GLY A 36 0.97 12.25 7.29
CA GLY A 36 2.19 12.52 8.07
C GLY A 36 3.23 11.40 7.87
N GLN A 37 3.62 10.74 8.96
CA GLN A 37 4.56 9.62 8.98
C GLN A 37 3.92 8.24 8.75
N TYR A 38 2.60 8.20 8.55
CA TYR A 38 1.83 6.97 8.42
C TYR A 38 1.38 6.72 6.99
N VAL A 39 1.30 5.45 6.62
CA VAL A 39 0.50 5.00 5.48
C VAL A 39 -0.54 4.03 6.01
N VAL A 40 -1.82 4.37 5.84
CA VAL A 40 -2.93 3.55 6.29
C VAL A 40 -3.62 2.92 5.08
N VAL A 41 -3.75 1.60 5.08
CA VAL A 41 -4.50 0.84 4.09
C VAL A 41 -5.76 0.30 4.76
N GLN A 42 -6.93 0.59 4.20
CA GLN A 42 -8.20 0.04 4.68
C GLN A 42 -8.82 -0.88 3.63
N ALA A 43 -9.42 -1.97 4.07
CA ALA A 43 -10.09 -2.96 3.24
C ALA A 43 -11.44 -3.35 3.83
N LYS A 44 -12.48 -3.25 3.01
CA LYS A 44 -13.86 -3.53 3.36
C LYS A 44 -14.40 -4.64 2.47
N LYS A 45 -15.04 -5.64 3.10
CA LYS A 45 -15.82 -6.65 2.38
C LYS A 45 -17.15 -6.03 1.96
N GLU A 46 -17.52 -6.19 0.69
CA GLU A 46 -18.83 -5.78 0.16
C GLU A 46 -19.79 -6.99 0.06
N GLY A 47 -21.07 -6.73 -0.23
CA GLY A 47 -22.10 -7.78 -0.37
C GLY A 47 -22.64 -8.33 0.96
N ILE A 48 -23.03 -9.61 0.99
CA ILE A 48 -23.71 -10.29 2.12
C ILE A 48 -22.85 -10.30 3.40
N LEU A 49 -21.53 -10.15 3.28
CA LEU A 49 -20.63 -10.07 4.43
C LEU A 49 -20.74 -8.71 5.17
N ARG A 50 -21.25 -7.65 4.52
CA ARG A 50 -21.50 -6.34 5.16
C ARG A 50 -22.53 -6.43 6.30
N THR A 51 -23.49 -7.35 6.20
CA THR A 51 -24.51 -7.57 7.23
C THR A 51 -23.97 -8.29 8.47
N ILE A 52 -22.83 -8.98 8.37
CA ILE A 52 -22.22 -9.72 9.49
C ILE A 52 -21.18 -8.87 10.22
N PHE A 53 -20.31 -8.18 9.49
CA PHE A 53 -19.21 -7.40 10.06
C PHE A 53 -19.59 -5.97 10.47
N GLY A 54 -20.83 -5.55 10.28
CA GLY A 54 -21.26 -4.18 10.48
C GLY A 54 -20.92 -3.28 9.28
N ALA A 55 -21.88 -2.42 8.94
CA ALA A 55 -21.89 -1.61 7.73
C ALA A 55 -20.67 -0.70 7.51
N ASN A 56 -19.92 -0.36 8.57
CA ASN A 56 -18.86 0.63 8.58
C ASN A 56 -17.48 0.07 8.95
N ARG A 57 -17.36 -1.22 9.23
CA ARG A 57 -16.09 -1.80 9.68
C ARG A 57 -15.16 -2.06 8.49
N ALA A 58 -13.86 -1.84 8.73
CA ALA A 58 -12.79 -2.07 7.78
C ALA A 58 -11.66 -2.84 8.48
N PHE A 59 -11.02 -3.74 7.76
CA PHE A 59 -9.67 -4.16 8.10
C PHE A 59 -8.76 -2.96 7.86
N THR A 60 -7.97 -2.59 8.84
CA THR A 60 -7.09 -1.43 8.77
C THR A 60 -5.67 -1.87 9.07
N ILE A 61 -4.76 -1.47 8.19
CA ILE A 61 -3.32 -1.67 8.33
C ILE A 61 -2.69 -0.29 8.42
N ARG A 62 -1.99 0.02 9.51
CA ARG A 62 -1.20 1.24 9.66
C ARG A 62 0.28 0.90 9.61
N LEU A 63 0.99 1.55 8.69
CA LEU A 63 2.42 1.40 8.47
C LEU A 63 3.14 2.67 8.90
N SER A 64 4.25 2.54 9.62
CA SER A 64 5.12 3.68 9.97
C SER A 64 6.60 3.31 10.04
N GLY A 65 7.47 4.32 10.01
CA GLY A 65 8.91 4.14 9.92
C GLY A 65 9.35 3.83 8.49
N GLY A 66 9.86 2.62 8.26
CA GLY A 66 10.30 2.12 6.95
C GLY A 66 11.80 2.25 6.69
N GLN A 67 12.55 2.93 7.55
CA GLN A 67 14.01 3.06 7.44
C GLN A 67 14.67 2.39 8.64
N GLY A 68 15.15 1.16 8.47
CA GLY A 68 15.74 0.34 9.53
C GLY A 68 14.72 -0.28 10.49
N VAL A 69 13.56 0.36 10.70
CA VAL A 69 12.45 -0.17 11.50
C VAL A 69 11.13 0.07 10.77
N LEU A 70 10.33 -0.98 10.58
CA LEU A 70 8.97 -0.91 10.08
C LEU A 70 8.01 -1.36 11.17
N ASN A 71 7.08 -0.48 11.56
CA ASN A 71 5.99 -0.83 12.45
C ASN A 71 4.71 -1.06 11.65
N VAL A 72 3.99 -2.13 12.00
CA VAL A 72 2.76 -2.55 11.35
C VAL A 72 1.71 -2.82 12.41
N ASP A 73 0.64 -2.04 12.40
CA ASP A 73 -0.58 -2.31 13.17
C ASP A 73 -1.65 -2.85 12.22
N VAL A 74 -2.22 -4.01 12.52
CA VAL A 74 -3.34 -4.62 11.78
C VAL A 74 -4.52 -4.79 12.74
N GLY A 75 -5.74 -4.54 12.29
CA GLY A 75 -6.93 -4.85 13.08
C GLY A 75 -8.19 -4.33 12.41
N MET A 76 -9.26 -4.14 13.18
CA MET A 76 -10.47 -3.47 12.71
C MET A 76 -10.61 -2.07 13.27
N SER A 77 -11.06 -1.16 12.41
CA SER A 77 -11.55 0.16 12.77
C SER A 77 -12.76 0.52 11.92
N ASP A 78 -13.36 1.68 12.19
CA ASP A 78 -14.30 2.27 11.24
C ASP A 78 -13.58 2.68 9.95
N TRP A 79 -14.30 2.55 8.84
CA TRP A 79 -13.88 3.05 7.54
C TRP A 79 -13.80 4.58 7.58
N LEU A 80 -12.60 5.13 7.37
CA LEU A 80 -12.40 6.56 7.36
C LEU A 80 -12.88 7.16 6.04
N LYS A 81 -13.52 8.32 6.10
CA LYS A 81 -13.77 9.12 4.91
C LYS A 81 -12.53 9.96 4.66
N ALA A 82 -12.02 10.00 3.43
CA ALA A 82 -10.79 10.72 3.08
C ALA A 82 -10.76 12.19 3.56
N ALA A 83 -11.90 12.87 3.62
CA ALA A 83 -12.01 14.25 4.10
C ALA A 83 -11.80 14.40 5.63
N ASP A 84 -12.00 13.33 6.41
CA ASP A 84 -11.91 13.33 7.87
C ASP A 84 -10.53 12.82 8.35
N VAL A 85 -9.59 12.61 7.43
CA VAL A 85 -8.31 11.98 7.70
C VAL A 85 -7.26 13.03 8.06
N THR A 86 -6.87 13.04 9.33
CA THR A 86 -5.77 13.86 9.87
C THR A 86 -4.81 12.99 10.68
N GLU A 87 -3.61 13.49 10.97
CA GLU A 87 -2.59 12.71 11.69
C GLU A 87 -3.05 12.34 13.10
N ASP A 88 -3.72 13.25 13.81
CA ASP A 88 -4.32 13.02 15.12
C ASP A 88 -5.42 11.95 15.11
N VAL A 89 -6.26 11.91 14.07
CA VAL A 89 -7.28 10.85 13.90
C VAL A 89 -6.61 9.50 13.65
N ILE A 90 -5.57 9.44 12.81
CA ILE A 90 -4.84 8.19 12.55
C ILE A 90 -4.08 7.70 13.79
N ALA A 91 -3.46 8.62 14.54
CA ALA A 91 -2.71 8.29 15.75
C ALA A 91 -3.65 7.79 16.86
N ALA A 92 -4.81 8.44 17.05
CA ALA A 92 -5.81 8.07 18.05
C ALA A 92 -6.67 6.85 17.66
N MET A 93 -6.51 6.33 16.44
CA MET A 93 -7.30 5.20 15.96
C MET A 93 -7.11 3.97 16.86
N VAL A 94 -8.23 3.44 17.34
CA VAL A 94 -8.28 2.20 18.13
C VAL A 94 -8.48 1.02 17.20
N PHE A 95 -7.53 0.08 17.23
CA PHE A 95 -7.58 -1.16 16.48
C PHE A 95 -8.16 -2.25 17.37
N THR A 96 -9.37 -2.71 17.04
CA THR A 96 -9.92 -3.90 17.70
C THR A 96 -9.20 -5.14 17.16
N PRO A 97 -8.62 -6.01 18.00
CA PRO A 97 -8.08 -7.28 17.56
C PRO A 97 -9.17 -8.13 16.90
N LEU A 98 -8.85 -8.81 15.79
CA LEU A 98 -9.83 -9.65 15.08
C LEU A 98 -10.33 -10.85 15.91
N ALA A 99 -9.55 -11.29 16.89
CA ALA A 99 -9.91 -12.40 17.78
C ALA A 99 -11.04 -12.07 18.80
N PHE A 100 -11.42 -10.79 18.96
CA PHE A 100 -12.36 -10.34 20.00
C PHE A 100 -13.81 -10.15 19.49
N ILE A 101 -14.13 -10.61 18.29
CA ILE A 101 -15.47 -10.43 17.70
C ILE A 101 -16.34 -11.62 18.10
N GLU A 102 -17.16 -11.47 19.15
CA GLU A 102 -18.13 -12.50 19.57
C GLU A 102 -19.29 -12.62 18.57
N GLY A 103 -19.46 -13.82 17.98
CA GLY A 103 -20.61 -14.17 17.14
C GLY A 103 -20.27 -14.95 15.86
N ILE A 104 -20.62 -16.24 15.82
CA ILE A 104 -20.76 -17.22 14.70
C ILE A 104 -19.62 -17.33 13.63
N GLU A 105 -18.58 -16.49 13.62
CA GLU A 105 -17.50 -16.56 12.61
C GLU A 105 -16.08 -16.49 13.23
N GLU A 106 -15.81 -17.26 14.29
CA GLU A 106 -14.46 -17.35 14.87
C GLU A 106 -13.39 -17.88 13.89
N VAL A 107 -13.78 -18.56 12.80
CA VAL A 107 -12.84 -19.25 11.91
C VAL A 107 -12.30 -18.38 10.76
N TYR A 108 -13.00 -17.32 10.34
CA TYR A 108 -12.56 -16.48 9.21
C TYR A 108 -11.68 -15.29 9.63
N ASN A 109 -11.82 -14.82 10.87
CA ASN A 109 -11.20 -13.57 11.33
C ASN A 109 -9.72 -13.72 11.73
N LEU A 110 -9.29 -14.87 12.23
CA LEU A 110 -7.86 -15.11 12.56
C LEU A 110 -6.99 -15.26 11.31
N LYS A 111 -7.53 -15.86 10.25
CA LYS A 111 -6.77 -16.19 9.04
C LYS A 111 -6.36 -14.96 8.23
N ILE A 112 -7.18 -13.92 8.21
CA ILE A 112 -6.88 -12.73 7.39
C ILE A 112 -5.79 -11.85 8.01
N GLU A 113 -5.75 -11.72 9.35
CA GLU A 113 -4.65 -11.02 10.04
C GLU A 113 -3.31 -11.71 9.73
N GLU A 114 -3.29 -13.04 9.78
CA GLU A 114 -2.12 -13.84 9.44
C GLU A 114 -1.74 -13.72 7.95
N ASP A 115 -2.71 -13.80 7.04
CA ASP A 115 -2.48 -13.65 5.60
C ASP A 115 -1.96 -12.25 5.24
N ILE A 116 -2.47 -11.19 5.87
CA ILE A 116 -1.96 -9.80 5.72
C ILE A 116 -0.49 -9.74 6.13
N ILE A 117 -0.15 -10.36 7.26
CA ILE A 117 1.21 -10.31 7.81
C ILE A 117 2.18 -11.10 6.95
N LYS A 118 1.78 -12.28 6.49
CA LYS A 118 2.54 -13.08 5.53
C LYS A 118 2.77 -12.33 4.22
N GLU A 119 1.76 -11.60 3.73
CA GLU A 119 1.93 -10.79 2.53
C GLU A 119 2.88 -9.62 2.75
N ILE A 120 2.81 -8.94 3.90
CA ILE A 120 3.76 -7.88 4.26
C ILE A 120 5.19 -8.45 4.34
N GLU A 121 5.38 -9.61 4.95
CA GLU A 121 6.68 -10.29 4.99
C GLU A 121 7.19 -10.64 3.60
N ARG A 122 6.30 -11.13 2.72
CA ARG A 122 6.62 -11.38 1.31
C ARG A 122 7.07 -10.09 0.61
N LEU A 123 6.34 -9.00 0.77
CA LEU A 123 6.66 -7.69 0.16
C LEU A 123 7.96 -7.09 0.70
N ILE A 124 8.23 -7.24 2.00
CA ILE A 124 9.52 -6.87 2.61
C ILE A 124 10.65 -7.69 1.96
N SER A 125 10.48 -9.01 1.83
CA SER A 125 11.50 -9.89 1.24
C SER A 125 11.82 -9.53 -0.21
N LEU A 126 10.81 -9.17 -1.01
CA LEU A 126 10.99 -8.71 -2.38
C LEU A 126 11.76 -7.38 -2.46
N THR A 127 11.51 -6.49 -1.50
CA THR A 127 12.23 -5.21 -1.41
C THR A 127 13.70 -5.45 -1.04
N ASN A 128 13.98 -6.36 -0.11
CA ASN A 128 15.34 -6.71 0.30
C ASN A 128 16.13 -7.45 -0.80
N GLN A 129 15.47 -8.23 -1.68
CA GLN A 129 16.12 -8.87 -2.83
C GLN A 129 16.60 -7.86 -3.88
N GLN A 130 16.01 -6.66 -3.94
CA GLN A 130 16.51 -5.57 -4.79
C GLN A 130 17.80 -4.93 -4.23
N GLN A 131 18.20 -5.23 -2.99
CA GLN A 131 19.44 -4.73 -2.39
C GLN A 131 20.66 -5.66 -2.54
N LEU A 132 20.50 -6.86 -3.13
CA LEU A 132 21.62 -7.81 -3.37
C LEU A 132 22.11 -7.88 -4.83
N PHE A 133 21.71 -6.93 -5.67
CA PHE A 133 22.33 -6.71 -6.98
C PHE A 133 23.16 -5.43 -6.98
N GLN A 134 24.40 -5.53 -6.52
CA GLN A 134 25.50 -4.68 -6.99
C GLN A 134 26.73 -5.59 -7.20
N PRO A 135 27.49 -5.42 -8.29
CA PRO A 135 27.88 -4.13 -8.86
C PRO A 135 27.26 -3.88 -10.22
N GLN A 136 26.82 -2.64 -10.48
CA GLN A 136 26.61 -2.19 -11.85
C GLN A 136 27.98 -2.13 -12.53
N PRO A 137 28.22 -2.90 -13.61
CA PRO A 137 29.36 -2.66 -14.48
C PRO A 137 29.07 -1.39 -15.26
N PHE A 138 29.99 -0.42 -15.16
CA PHE A 138 30.16 0.74 -16.05
C PHE A 138 28.89 1.44 -16.55
N TYR A 139 28.71 2.69 -16.12
CA TYR A 139 27.90 3.67 -16.83
C TYR A 139 28.27 3.69 -18.33
N GLN A 140 27.55 2.92 -19.13
CA GLN A 140 27.30 3.27 -20.51
C GLN A 140 26.01 4.09 -20.47
N PRO A 141 26.02 5.35 -20.91
CA PRO A 141 24.78 6.07 -21.07
C PRO A 141 23.97 5.32 -22.12
N MET A 142 22.98 4.54 -21.68
CA MET A 142 21.90 4.14 -22.55
C MET A 142 21.31 5.45 -23.05
N LEU A 143 21.55 5.74 -24.33
CA LEU A 143 20.83 6.80 -25.01
C LEU A 143 19.37 6.47 -24.85
N TYR A 144 18.70 7.13 -23.91
CA TYR A 144 17.25 7.21 -23.86
C TYR A 144 16.85 7.72 -25.23
N GLN A 145 16.43 6.82 -26.11
CA GLN A 145 15.90 7.18 -27.41
C GLN A 145 14.67 8.03 -27.14
N GLN A 146 14.81 9.33 -27.37
CA GLN A 146 13.79 10.34 -27.13
C GLN A 146 13.15 10.69 -28.47
N LYS A 147 11.83 10.82 -28.49
CA LYS A 147 11.10 11.44 -29.60
C LYS A 147 11.07 12.94 -29.37
N ILE A 148 11.67 13.70 -30.28
CA ILE A 148 11.54 15.17 -30.27
C ILE A 148 10.17 15.52 -30.83
N CYS A 149 9.40 16.29 -30.07
CA CYS A 149 8.15 16.85 -30.55
C CYS A 149 8.41 17.82 -31.71
N ARG A 150 7.79 17.58 -32.87
CA ARG A 150 7.95 18.45 -34.06
C ARG A 150 7.27 19.82 -33.93
N VAL A 151 6.42 20.01 -32.92
CA VAL A 151 5.68 21.26 -32.67
C VAL A 151 6.42 22.17 -31.70
N CYS A 152 6.86 21.65 -30.55
CA CYS A 152 7.46 22.47 -29.48
C CYS A 152 8.91 22.11 -29.15
N GLY A 153 9.50 21.10 -29.81
CA GLY A 153 10.88 20.68 -29.58
C GLY A 153 11.14 19.91 -28.29
N PHE A 154 10.11 19.62 -27.49
CA PHE A 154 10.27 18.89 -26.22
C PHE A 154 10.70 17.44 -26.46
N ASN A 155 11.64 16.96 -25.64
CA ASN A 155 12.09 15.58 -25.64
C ASN A 155 11.12 14.69 -24.87
N ASN A 156 10.48 13.77 -25.57
CA ASN A 156 9.51 12.84 -24.99
C ASN A 156 10.09 11.41 -24.97
N PRO A 157 9.70 10.56 -24.02
CA PRO A 157 10.12 9.15 -24.02
C PRO A 157 9.56 8.41 -25.25
N ILE A 158 10.24 7.35 -25.72
CA ILE A 158 9.90 6.63 -26.98
C ILE A 158 8.45 6.11 -27.02
N ASN A 159 7.89 5.77 -25.86
CA ASN A 159 6.53 5.25 -25.71
C ASN A 159 5.45 6.34 -25.57
N ALA A 160 5.83 7.62 -25.53
CA ALA A 160 4.86 8.71 -25.52
C ALA A 160 4.10 8.77 -26.85
N ARG A 161 2.76 8.77 -26.77
CA ARG A 161 1.86 8.93 -27.91
C ARG A 161 1.55 10.41 -28.21
N PHE A 162 1.64 11.25 -27.17
CA PHE A 162 1.44 12.70 -27.24
C PHE A 162 2.56 13.42 -26.48
N CYS A 163 2.86 14.65 -26.89
CA CYS A 163 3.86 15.50 -26.28
C CYS A 163 3.43 15.89 -24.87
N MET A 164 4.29 15.64 -23.89
CA MET A 164 4.03 15.96 -22.49
C MET A 164 4.02 17.47 -22.20
N ASN A 165 4.62 18.28 -23.09
CA ASN A 165 4.66 19.73 -22.95
C ASN A 165 3.52 20.46 -23.68
N CYS A 166 3.14 20.03 -24.89
CA CYS A 166 2.15 20.74 -25.71
C CYS A 166 0.95 19.90 -26.17
N GLY A 167 0.89 18.61 -25.84
CA GLY A 167 -0.23 17.72 -26.17
C GLY A 167 -0.31 17.26 -27.63
N SER A 168 0.58 17.69 -28.52
CA SER A 168 0.58 17.25 -29.93
C SER A 168 0.94 15.76 -30.06
N PRO A 169 0.43 15.03 -31.06
CA PRO A 169 0.93 13.68 -31.35
C PRO A 169 2.43 13.70 -31.71
N LEU A 170 3.16 12.64 -31.33
CA LEU A 170 4.62 12.51 -31.47
C LEU A 170 5.06 11.59 -32.61
#